data_AF-A0A6A7KW03-F1
#
_entry.id   AF-A0A6A7KW03-F1
#
_cell.length_a   1.000
_cell.length_b   1.000
_cell.length_c   1.000
_cell.angle_alpha   90.00
_cell.angle_beta   90.00
_cell.angle_gamma   90.00
#
_symmetry.space_group_name_H-M   'P 1'
#
loop_
_entity.id
_entity.type
_entity.pdbx_description
1 polymer ?
#
loop_
_entity_poly.entity_id
_entity_poly.type
_entity_poly.pdbx_seq_one_letter_code
_entity_poly.pdbx_strand_id
1 'polypeptide(L)'
;MSTVSELKKRAGRRVQVRDESFGQLNSGGEDIKLLLMPPTSRNLGDMFEIARLLVRAGVSVRAAKKTVDDLAGGRTAYVEAPSVGRYDVLKKKMMSENVALHRIRRKSVDVKELRARLGISQEDFAGRFGLDVATVRNWEQGRTKPDGPAAMLLQLIDRDPEKVVELLAS
;
A
#
# COMPACT_ATOMS: atom_id res chain seq x y z
N MET A 1 -1.83 -49.28 -10.53
CA MET A 1 -1.40 -48.67 -9.25
C MET A 1 -2.07 -47.31 -9.14
N SER A 2 -2.90 -47.10 -8.11
CA SER A 2 -3.81 -45.94 -8.01
C SER A 2 -3.14 -44.72 -7.36
N THR A 3 -3.40 -43.53 -7.92
CA THR A 3 -2.94 -42.17 -7.56
C THR A 3 -3.12 -41.80 -6.09
N VAL A 4 -4.05 -42.47 -5.40
CA VAL A 4 -4.29 -42.33 -3.95
C VAL A 4 -3.09 -42.82 -3.11
N SER A 5 -2.27 -43.72 -3.67
CA SER A 5 -1.10 -44.31 -2.99
C SER A 5 0.09 -43.34 -2.86
N GLU A 6 0.27 -42.41 -3.83
CA GLU A 6 1.34 -41.40 -3.77
C GLU A 6 1.04 -40.28 -2.77
N LEU A 7 -0.24 -39.90 -2.62
CA LEU A 7 -0.69 -38.87 -1.69
C LEU A 7 -0.45 -39.28 -0.23
N LYS A 8 -0.67 -40.54 0.14
CA LYS A 8 -0.33 -41.05 1.49
C LYS A 8 1.17 -41.08 1.76
N LYS A 9 2.00 -41.32 0.73
CA LYS A 9 3.46 -41.34 0.85
C LYS A 9 4.05 -39.93 1.08
N ARG A 10 3.46 -38.90 0.49
CA ARG A 10 3.86 -37.49 0.71
C ARG A 10 3.30 -36.88 2.00
N ALA A 11 2.14 -37.34 2.48
CA ALA A 11 1.53 -36.87 3.73
C ALA A 11 2.15 -37.48 5.01
N GLY A 12 3.06 -38.46 4.88
CA GLY A 12 3.58 -39.27 5.99
C GLY A 12 4.65 -38.60 6.88
N ARG A 13 5.19 -37.43 6.52
CA ARG A 13 6.00 -36.64 7.46
C ARG A 13 5.11 -35.65 8.18
N ARG A 14 4.46 -36.13 9.24
CA ARG A 14 4.00 -35.27 10.34
C ARG A 14 5.24 -34.53 10.87
N VAL A 15 5.46 -33.31 10.39
CA VAL A 15 6.26 -32.35 11.12
C VAL A 15 5.44 -32.08 12.37
N GLN A 16 5.91 -32.56 13.52
CA GLN A 16 5.48 -31.99 14.80
C GLN A 16 5.74 -30.49 14.69
N VAL A 17 4.67 -29.72 14.51
CA VAL A 17 4.73 -28.29 14.77
C VAL A 17 4.96 -28.20 16.27
N ARG A 18 6.24 -28.20 16.66
CA ARG A 18 6.62 -27.64 17.95
C ARG A 18 6.02 -26.24 17.95
N ASP A 19 5.39 -25.91 19.06
CA ASP A 19 5.05 -24.56 19.45
C ASP A 19 6.37 -23.80 19.63
N GLU A 20 7.07 -23.55 18.53
CA GLU A 20 8.17 -22.61 18.47
C GLU A 20 7.47 -21.26 18.51
N SER A 21 7.40 -20.72 19.71
CA SER A 21 7.14 -19.33 20.01
C SER A 21 7.63 -18.49 18.84
N PHE A 22 6.70 -18.00 18.00
CA PHE A 22 7.03 -17.07 16.93
C PHE A 22 7.70 -15.90 17.63
N GLY A 23 9.02 -15.87 17.50
CA GLY A 23 9.90 -14.98 18.25
C GLY A 23 9.37 -13.57 18.14
N GLN A 24 9.38 -12.88 19.29
CA GLN A 24 9.08 -11.46 19.45
C GLN A 24 9.18 -10.71 18.12
N LEU A 25 8.02 -10.48 17.51
CA LEU A 25 7.89 -9.58 16.37
C LEU A 25 8.53 -8.26 16.82
N ASN A 26 9.59 -7.84 16.13
CA ASN A 26 10.28 -6.59 16.40
C ASN A 26 9.26 -5.46 16.51
N SER A 27 8.96 -5.07 17.75
CA SER A 27 7.90 -4.16 18.16
C SER A 27 8.30 -2.70 17.96
N GLY A 28 8.79 -2.37 16.76
CA GLY A 28 9.28 -1.01 16.47
C GLY A 28 9.31 -0.59 14.99
N GLY A 29 8.96 -1.46 14.04
CA GLY A 29 8.79 -1.07 12.64
C GLY A 29 7.34 -0.68 12.37
N GLU A 30 7.08 0.53 11.86
CA GLU A 30 5.74 0.94 11.43
C GLU A 30 5.25 -0.02 10.34
N ASP A 31 4.08 -0.64 10.55
CA ASP A 31 3.45 -1.54 9.57
C ASP A 31 3.38 -0.87 8.20
N ILE A 32 3.96 -1.52 7.19
CA ILE A 32 3.92 -0.97 5.84
C ILE A 32 2.58 -1.31 5.21
N LYS A 33 1.82 -0.25 4.90
CA LYS A 33 0.57 -0.34 4.13
C LYS A 33 0.88 -0.52 2.65
N LEU A 34 0.48 -1.66 2.09
CA LEU A 34 0.71 -2.02 0.70
C LEU A 34 -0.60 -2.03 -0.09
N LEU A 35 -0.55 -1.41 -1.26
CA LEU A 35 -1.59 -1.45 -2.28
C LEU A 35 -1.06 -2.29 -3.45
N LEU A 36 -1.73 -3.38 -3.75
CA LEU A 36 -1.41 -4.30 -4.84
C LEU A 36 -2.45 -4.12 -5.93
N MET A 37 -2.00 -3.74 -7.11
CA MET A 37 -2.89 -3.54 -8.26
C MET A 37 -2.66 -4.68 -9.26
N PRO A 38 -3.75 -5.29 -9.77
CA PRO A 38 -3.66 -6.32 -10.80
C PRO A 38 -3.13 -5.71 -12.11
N PRO A 39 -2.60 -6.56 -13.01
CA PRO A 39 -2.20 -6.10 -14.33
C PRO A 39 -3.40 -5.66 -15.16
N THR A 40 -3.20 -4.68 -16.06
CA THR A 40 -4.23 -4.23 -17.01
C THR A 40 -4.63 -5.35 -17.97
N SER A 41 -3.65 -6.15 -18.42
CA SER A 41 -3.92 -7.44 -19.05
C SER A 41 -4.27 -8.45 -17.94
N ARG A 42 -5.34 -9.24 -18.08
CA ARG A 42 -5.81 -10.17 -17.03
C ARG A 42 -4.85 -11.36 -16.74
N ASN A 43 -3.55 -11.22 -16.98
CA ASN A 43 -2.56 -12.27 -16.82
C ASN A 43 -1.65 -12.00 -15.61
N LEU A 44 -2.04 -12.58 -14.47
CA LEU A 44 -1.22 -12.60 -13.25
C LEU A 44 -0.05 -13.59 -13.43
N GLY A 45 1.11 -13.31 -12.81
CA GLY A 45 2.24 -14.23 -12.76
C GLY A 45 2.02 -15.43 -11.82
N ASP A 46 3.07 -15.91 -11.17
CA ASP A 46 2.98 -17.04 -10.25
C ASP A 46 2.26 -16.66 -8.95
N MET A 47 0.99 -17.11 -8.85
CA MET A 47 0.13 -16.92 -7.68
C MET A 47 0.75 -17.43 -6.38
N PHE A 48 1.52 -18.53 -6.42
CA PHE A 48 2.19 -19.07 -5.24
C PHE A 48 3.38 -18.21 -4.84
N GLU A 49 4.14 -17.66 -5.80
CA GLU A 49 5.23 -16.73 -5.48
C GLU A 49 4.68 -15.43 -4.91
N ILE A 50 3.58 -14.88 -5.45
CA ILE A 50 2.89 -13.70 -4.88
C ILE A 50 2.50 -13.98 -3.42
N ALA A 51 1.84 -15.11 -3.14
CA ALA A 51 1.46 -15.49 -1.78
C ALA A 51 2.69 -15.64 -0.86
N ARG A 52 3.76 -16.28 -1.35
CA ARG A 52 5.01 -16.49 -0.60
C ARG A 52 5.70 -15.17 -0.27
N LEU A 53 5.72 -14.22 -1.20
CA LEU A 53 6.29 -12.89 -0.99
C LEU A 53 5.51 -12.11 0.07
N LEU A 54 4.18 -12.18 0.05
CA LEU A 54 3.32 -11.57 1.07
C LEU A 54 3.57 -12.18 2.46
N VAL A 55 3.61 -13.50 2.56
CA VAL A 55 3.88 -14.20 3.84
C VAL A 55 5.27 -13.84 4.38
N ARG A 56 6.29 -13.77 3.52
CA ARG A 56 7.64 -13.31 3.90
C ARG A 56 7.68 -11.85 4.34
N ALA A 57 6.74 -11.02 3.86
CA ALA A 57 6.56 -9.64 4.30
C ALA A 57 5.78 -9.53 5.62
N GLY A 58 5.47 -10.67 6.27
CA GLY A 58 4.75 -10.73 7.54
C GLY A 58 3.24 -10.75 7.42
N VAL A 59 2.69 -10.82 6.20
CA VAL A 59 1.25 -10.92 5.97
C VAL A 59 0.77 -12.32 6.35
N SER A 60 -0.35 -12.43 7.08
CA SER A 60 -0.92 -13.74 7.42
C SER A 60 -1.27 -14.55 6.17
N VAL A 61 -1.16 -15.87 6.24
CA VAL A 61 -1.49 -16.78 5.11
C VAL A 61 -2.91 -16.54 4.60
N ARG A 62 -3.87 -16.29 5.50
CA ARG A 62 -5.27 -16.00 5.13
C ARG A 62 -5.38 -14.70 4.32
N ALA A 63 -4.71 -13.63 4.76
CA ALA A 63 -4.71 -12.36 4.06
C ALA A 63 -3.96 -12.45 2.72
N ALA A 64 -2.85 -13.21 2.68
CA ALA A 64 -2.11 -13.47 1.44
C ALA A 64 -2.96 -14.22 0.41
N LYS A 65 -3.65 -15.30 0.82
CA LYS A 65 -4.59 -16.03 -0.05
C LYS A 65 -5.68 -15.10 -0.59
N LYS A 66 -6.35 -14.35 0.29
CA LYS A 66 -7.40 -13.41 -0.11
C LYS A 66 -6.87 -12.39 -1.13
N THR A 67 -5.66 -11.88 -0.91
CA THR A 67 -5.01 -10.93 -1.82
C THR A 67 -4.80 -11.51 -3.21
N VAL A 68 -4.32 -12.76 -3.30
CA VAL A 68 -4.17 -13.45 -4.58
C VAL A 68 -5.52 -13.67 -5.26
N ASP A 69 -6.55 -14.08 -4.51
CA ASP A 69 -7.91 -14.26 -5.04
C ASP A 69 -8.49 -12.92 -5.56
N ASP A 70 -8.24 -11.81 -4.86
CA ASP A 70 -8.64 -10.47 -5.29
C ASP A 70 -7.92 -10.05 -6.58
N LEU A 71 -6.60 -10.22 -6.65
CA LEU A 71 -5.79 -9.87 -7.83
C LEU A 71 -6.15 -10.71 -9.05
N ALA A 72 -6.35 -12.02 -8.88
CA ALA A 72 -6.78 -12.91 -9.96
C ALA A 72 -8.18 -12.53 -10.49
N GLY A 73 -9.04 -12.01 -9.62
CA GLY A 73 -10.34 -11.44 -10.00
C GLY A 73 -10.27 -10.03 -10.59
N GLY A 74 -9.07 -9.48 -10.83
CA GLY A 74 -8.89 -8.13 -11.37
C GLY A 74 -9.20 -7.02 -10.37
N ARG A 75 -9.18 -7.30 -9.07
CA ARG A 75 -9.44 -6.31 -8.01
C ARG A 75 -8.14 -5.87 -7.34
N THR A 76 -8.04 -4.57 -7.07
CA THR A 76 -6.99 -4.01 -6.23
C THR A 76 -7.12 -4.54 -4.81
N ALA A 77 -6.00 -4.93 -4.22
CA ALA A 77 -5.93 -5.46 -2.86
C ALA A 77 -5.10 -4.55 -1.94
N TYR A 78 -5.44 -4.56 -0.66
CA TYR A 78 -4.74 -3.85 0.40
C TYR A 78 -4.31 -4.82 1.48
N VAL A 79 -3.06 -4.71 1.95
CA VAL A 79 -2.51 -5.50 3.06
C VAL A 79 -1.58 -4.67 3.93
N GLU A 80 -1.58 -4.99 5.22
CA GLU A 80 -0.57 -4.51 6.17
C GLU A 80 0.54 -5.55 6.26
N ALA A 81 1.77 -5.10 6.03
CA ALA A 81 2.95 -5.95 5.95
C ALA A 81 3.97 -5.51 7.03
N PRO A 82 4.01 -6.20 8.18
CA PRO A 82 4.81 -5.82 9.34
C PRO A 82 6.31 -6.09 9.18
N SER A 83 6.72 -6.85 8.16
CA SER A 83 8.11 -7.35 8.05
C SER A 83 8.72 -7.13 6.66
N VAL A 84 8.48 -5.96 6.07
CA VAL A 84 9.09 -5.59 4.79
C VAL A 84 10.53 -5.10 5.00
N GLY A 85 11.52 -5.97 4.81
CA GLY A 85 12.93 -5.59 4.91
C GLY A 85 13.37 -4.57 3.84
N ARG A 86 13.34 -4.95 2.56
CA ARG A 86 13.67 -4.06 1.43
C ARG A 86 12.49 -3.91 0.47
N TYR A 87 11.78 -2.79 0.59
CA TYR A 87 10.60 -2.50 -0.24
C TYR A 87 10.90 -2.55 -1.74
N ASP A 88 12.02 -2.00 -2.20
CA ASP A 88 12.33 -1.98 -3.64
C ASP A 88 12.55 -3.38 -4.22
N VAL A 89 13.08 -4.31 -3.41
CA VAL A 89 13.24 -5.71 -3.80
C VAL A 89 11.87 -6.38 -3.87
N LEU A 90 11.03 -6.19 -2.86
CA LEU A 90 9.66 -6.70 -2.87
C LEU A 90 8.86 -6.16 -4.07
N LYS A 91 8.98 -4.86 -4.36
CA LYS A 91 8.33 -4.21 -5.51
C LYS A 91 8.80 -4.81 -6.83
N LYS A 92 10.11 -4.97 -7.05
CA LYS A 92 10.65 -5.59 -8.27
C LYS A 92 10.16 -7.03 -8.47
N LYS A 93 10.10 -7.82 -7.39
CA LYS A 93 9.57 -9.19 -7.44
C LYS A 93 8.07 -9.23 -7.72
N MET A 94 7.28 -8.36 -7.09
CA MET A 94 5.85 -8.27 -7.41
C MET A 94 5.64 -7.87 -8.88
N MET A 95 6.46 -6.95 -9.40
CA MET A 95 6.41 -6.56 -10.81
C MET A 95 6.77 -7.69 -11.77
N SER A 96 7.69 -8.60 -11.42
CA SER A 96 7.95 -9.80 -12.24
C SER A 96 6.76 -10.75 -12.29
N GLU A 97 5.88 -10.71 -11.28
CA GLU A 97 4.62 -11.44 -11.25
C GLU A 97 3.44 -10.64 -11.82
N ASN A 98 3.71 -9.58 -12.59
CA ASN A 98 2.71 -8.67 -13.15
C ASN A 98 1.82 -7.98 -12.11
N VAL A 99 2.29 -7.81 -10.87
CA VAL A 99 1.58 -7.10 -9.81
C VAL A 99 2.27 -5.76 -9.53
N ALA A 100 1.53 -4.66 -9.73
CA ALA A 100 2.04 -3.35 -9.35
C ALA A 100 1.90 -3.15 -7.84
N LEU A 101 3.03 -3.04 -7.15
CA LEU A 101 3.08 -2.82 -5.71
C LEU A 101 3.36 -1.35 -5.37
N HIS A 102 2.46 -0.73 -4.61
CA HIS A 102 2.62 0.62 -4.09
C HIS A 102 2.60 0.60 -2.56
N ARG A 103 3.48 1.39 -1.96
CA ARG A 103 3.46 1.64 -0.53
C ARG A 103 2.66 2.91 -0.28
N ILE A 104 1.66 2.82 0.58
CA ILE A 104 0.92 3.97 1.07
C ILE A 104 1.76 4.58 2.21
N ARG A 105 2.31 5.77 1.99
CA ARG A 105 2.94 6.58 3.03
C ARG A 105 2.18 7.88 3.15
N ARG A 106 1.85 8.28 4.38
CA ARG A 106 1.46 9.66 4.65
C ARG A 106 2.73 10.47 4.81
N LYS A 107 3.08 11.25 3.80
CA LYS A 107 4.14 12.24 3.91
C LYS A 107 3.54 13.54 4.46
N SER A 108 4.18 14.14 5.46
CA SER A 108 3.85 15.51 5.86
C SER A 108 4.21 16.44 4.71
N VAL A 109 3.27 17.29 4.32
CA VAL A 109 3.47 18.32 3.28
C VAL A 109 3.49 19.67 3.99
N ASP A 110 4.51 20.47 3.72
CA ASP A 110 4.50 21.87 4.11
C ASP A 110 3.54 22.62 3.18
N VAL A 111 2.38 23.01 3.71
CA VAL A 111 1.32 23.67 2.94
C VAL A 111 1.79 25.02 2.42
N LYS A 112 2.62 25.73 3.20
CA LYS A 112 3.10 27.07 2.84
C LYS A 112 4.10 26.97 1.70
N GLU A 113 5.02 26.02 1.78
CA GLU A 113 5.99 25.76 0.70
C GLU A 113 5.27 25.30 -0.57
N LEU A 114 4.32 24.37 -0.45
CA LEU A 114 3.52 23.89 -1.57
C LEU A 114 2.78 25.05 -2.26
N ARG A 115 2.06 25.87 -1.49
CA ARG A 115 1.34 27.02 -2.04
C ARG A 115 2.30 28.03 -2.69
N ALA A 116 3.43 28.32 -2.05
CA ALA A 116 4.43 29.25 -2.59
C ALA A 116 4.99 28.76 -3.93
N ARG A 117 5.23 27.46 -4.08
CA ARG A 117 5.63 26.82 -5.36
C ARG A 117 4.60 27.01 -6.47
N LEU A 118 3.31 27.06 -6.12
CA LEU A 118 2.22 27.33 -7.06
C LEU A 118 2.06 28.81 -7.40
N GLY A 119 2.69 29.72 -6.64
CA GLY A 119 2.66 31.15 -6.90
C GLY A 119 1.31 31.83 -6.64
N ILE A 120 0.47 31.27 -5.77
CA ILE A 120 -0.90 31.75 -5.53
C ILE A 120 -1.16 32.19 -4.08
N SER A 121 -2.20 33.00 -3.87
CA SER A 121 -2.63 33.47 -2.54
C SER A 121 -3.22 32.33 -1.70
N GLN A 122 -3.40 32.56 -0.39
CA GLN A 122 -4.06 31.57 0.49
C GLN A 122 -5.50 31.33 0.06
N GLU A 123 -6.18 32.40 -0.34
CA GLU A 123 -7.55 32.42 -0.84
C GLU A 123 -7.67 31.62 -2.14
N ASP A 124 -6.77 31.85 -3.10
CA ASP A 124 -6.75 31.11 -4.36
C ASP A 124 -6.40 29.64 -4.15
N PHE A 125 -5.45 29.33 -3.27
CA PHE A 125 -5.12 27.94 -2.94
C PHE A 125 -6.31 27.22 -2.33
N ALA A 126 -6.99 27.87 -1.39
CA ALA A 126 -8.16 27.32 -0.74
C ALA A 126 -9.30 27.08 -1.75
N GLY A 127 -9.63 28.10 -2.56
CA GLY A 127 -10.65 28.00 -3.59
C GLY A 127 -10.34 26.95 -4.66
N ARG A 128 -9.09 26.89 -5.12
CA ARG A 128 -8.64 25.95 -6.17
C ARG A 128 -8.76 24.49 -5.77
N PHE A 129 -8.64 24.17 -4.47
CA PHE A 129 -8.65 22.79 -3.97
C PHE A 129 -9.81 22.47 -3.03
N GLY A 130 -10.83 23.33 -2.97
CA GLY A 130 -12.03 23.11 -2.16
C GLY A 130 -11.78 23.10 -0.64
N LEU A 131 -10.80 23.88 -0.18
CA LEU A 131 -10.45 24.03 1.22
C LEU A 131 -10.99 25.35 1.79
N ASP A 132 -11.10 25.43 3.12
CA ASP A 132 -11.40 26.68 3.81
C ASP A 132 -10.11 27.51 4.01
N VAL A 133 -10.19 28.83 3.77
CA VAL A 133 -9.03 29.73 3.87
C VAL A 133 -8.45 29.77 5.29
N ALA A 134 -9.32 29.76 6.32
CA ALA A 134 -8.86 29.76 7.71
C ALA A 134 -8.17 28.43 8.06
N THR A 135 -8.59 27.32 7.46
CA THR A 135 -7.93 26.02 7.57
C THR A 135 -6.53 26.04 6.97
N VAL A 136 -6.37 26.54 5.74
CA VAL A 136 -5.06 26.71 5.09
C VAL A 136 -4.14 27.57 5.96
N ARG A 137 -4.65 28.71 6.45
CA ARG A 137 -3.90 29.61 7.33
C ARG A 137 -3.46 28.92 8.64
N ASN A 138 -4.35 28.15 9.27
CA ASN A 138 -4.03 27.43 10.51
C ASN A 138 -2.94 26.38 10.28
N TRP A 139 -2.95 25.68 9.12
CA TRP A 139 -1.89 24.74 8.76
C TRP A 139 -0.56 25.43 8.47
N GLU A 140 -0.56 26.51 7.68
CA GLU A 140 0.67 27.27 7.36
C GLU A 140 1.32 27.91 8.59
N GLN A 141 0.53 28.22 9.62
CA GLN A 141 1.01 28.74 10.90
C GLN A 141 1.33 27.65 11.93
N GLY A 142 1.07 26.37 11.61
CA GLY A 142 1.30 25.24 12.51
C GLY A 142 0.34 25.14 13.70
N ARG A 143 -0.79 25.87 13.69
CA ARG A 143 -1.82 25.82 14.75
C ARG A 143 -2.56 24.48 14.77
N THR A 144 -2.81 23.93 13.59
CA THR A 144 -3.38 22.59 13.41
C THR A 144 -2.56 21.85 12.35
N LYS A 145 -2.75 20.53 12.26
CA LYS A 145 -2.17 19.71 11.20
C LYS A 145 -3.28 19.20 10.27
N PRO A 146 -2.99 19.02 8.97
CA PRO A 146 -3.92 18.33 8.08
C PRO A 146 -4.23 16.93 8.64
N ASP A 147 -5.50 16.59 8.67
CA ASP A 147 -5.96 15.26 9.08
C ASP A 147 -5.66 14.22 7.98
N GLY A 148 -6.07 12.97 8.18
CA GLY A 148 -5.77 11.88 7.24
C GLY A 148 -6.15 12.19 5.78
N PRO A 149 -7.42 12.54 5.50
CA PRO A 149 -7.86 12.92 4.16
C PRO A 149 -7.17 14.19 3.62
N ALA A 150 -7.08 15.26 4.41
CA ALA A 150 -6.44 16.49 3.96
C ALA A 150 -4.95 16.29 3.64
N ALA A 151 -4.23 15.53 4.47
CA ALA A 151 -2.83 15.18 4.21
C ALA A 151 -2.66 14.35 2.94
N MET A 152 -3.63 13.51 2.59
CA MET A 152 -3.62 12.77 1.33
C MET A 152 -3.88 13.69 0.14
N LEU A 153 -4.86 14.59 0.23
CA LEU A 153 -5.13 15.59 -0.81
C LEU A 153 -3.89 16.46 -1.07
N LEU A 154 -3.25 16.99 -0.01
CA LEU A 154 -2.04 17.80 -0.12
C LEU A 154 -0.88 17.04 -0.79
N GLN A 155 -0.74 15.73 -0.55
CA GLN A 155 0.27 14.92 -1.24
C GLN A 155 -0.05 14.69 -2.72
N LEU A 156 -1.33 14.63 -3.08
CA LEU A 156 -1.74 14.56 -4.49
C LEU A 156 -1.44 15.90 -5.18
N ILE A 157 -1.77 17.03 -4.53
CA ILE A 157 -1.49 18.38 -5.03
C ILE A 157 0.02 18.60 -5.18
N ASP A 158 0.83 18.16 -4.23
CA ASP A 158 2.30 18.25 -4.31
C ASP A 158 2.87 17.47 -5.50
N ARG A 159 2.21 16.38 -5.90
CA ARG A 159 2.64 15.54 -7.02
C ARG A 159 2.20 16.07 -8.39
N ASP A 160 0.92 16.43 -8.51
CA ASP A 160 0.31 16.82 -9.78
C ASP A 160 -0.88 17.77 -9.54
N PRO A 161 -0.61 19.07 -9.31
CA PRO A 161 -1.64 20.03 -8.96
C PRO A 161 -2.62 20.26 -10.10
N GLU A 162 -2.19 20.18 -11.35
CA GLU A 162 -3.04 20.31 -12.54
C GLU A 162 -4.02 19.14 -12.65
N LYS A 163 -3.55 17.90 -12.48
CA LYS A 163 -4.44 16.73 -12.53
C LYS A 163 -5.47 16.73 -11.42
N VAL A 164 -5.10 17.19 -10.22
CA VAL A 164 -6.05 17.32 -9.11
C VAL A 164 -7.15 18.33 -9.47
N VAL A 165 -6.81 19.47 -10.07
CA VAL A 165 -7.81 20.45 -10.53
C VAL A 165 -8.72 19.85 -11.59
N GLU A 166 -8.16 19.14 -12.57
CA GLU A 166 -8.93 18.45 -13.62
C GLU A 166 -9.96 17.48 -13.01
N LEU A 167 -9.55 16.70 -12.00
CA LEU A 167 -10.41 15.73 -11.31
C LEU A 167 -11.48 16.38 -10.40
N LEU A 168 -11.23 17.58 -9.89
CA LEU A 168 -12.22 18.33 -9.09
C LEU A 168 -13.26 19.06 -9.97
N ALA A 169 -12.92 19.32 -11.23
CA ALA A 169 -13.78 20.03 -12.18
C ALA A 169 -14.76 19.11 -12.95
N SER A 170 -14.62 17.79 -12.83
CA SER A 170 -15.47 16.76 -13.47
C SER A 170 -16.66 16.38 -12.62
#